data_AF-A0A534ZN62-F1
#
_entry.id   AF-A0A534ZN62-F1
#
_cell.length_a   1.000
_cell.length_b   1.000
_cell.length_c   1.000
_cell.angle_alpha   90.00
_cell.angle_beta   90.00
_cell.angle_gamma   90.00
#
_symmetry.space_group_name_H-M   'P 1'
#
loop_
_entity.id
_entity.type
_entity.pdbx_description
1 polymer ?
#
loop_
_entity_poly.entity_id
_entity_poly.type
_entity_poly.pdbx_seq_one_letter_code
_entity_poly.pdbx_strand_id
1 'polypeptide(L)' 'MGLVHGQQKPDLRDATMARFAAGELDVLVATTVVEVGIDVPNASVMLIEDAERFGLAQLHQLRGRVGRGPHRSFCILLS' A
#
# COMPACT_ATOMS: atom_id res chain seq x y z
N MET A 1 7.55 -9.37 5.72
CA MET A 1 7.22 -7.94 5.93
C MET A 1 8.29 -7.07 5.27
N GLY A 2 7.91 -6.03 4.52
CA GLY A 2 8.81 -5.05 3.89
C GLY A 2 8.42 -3.61 4.23
N LEU A 3 9.33 -2.66 3.99
CA LEU A 3 9.13 -1.25 4.32
C LEU A 3 9.59 -0.36 3.17
N VAL A 4 8.76 0.61 2.80
CA VAL A 4 9.01 1.59 1.74
C VAL A 4 8.77 3.01 2.24
N HIS A 5 9.73 3.91 2.02
CA HIS A 5 9.55 5.33 2.33
C HIS A 5 10.36 6.22 1.38
N GLY A 6 10.00 7.51 1.31
CA GLY A 6 10.58 8.45 0.34
C GLY A 6 12.07 8.78 0.50
N GLN A 7 12.73 8.36 1.59
CA GLN A 7 14.17 8.56 1.79
C GLN A 7 15.01 7.32 1.41
N GLN A 8 14.39 6.23 0.96
CA GLN A 8 15.12 5.06 0.47
C GLN A 8 15.68 5.29 -0.93
N LYS A 9 16.77 4.59 -1.23
CA LYS A 9 17.29 4.49 -2.60
C LYS A 9 16.20 3.85 -3.49
N PRO A 10 15.97 4.37 -4.72
CA PRO A 10 14.95 3.83 -5.62
C PRO A 10 15.07 2.32 -5.85
N ASP A 11 16.28 1.81 -6.07
CA ASP A 11 16.51 0.37 -6.32
C ASP A 11 16.03 -0.51 -5.15
N LEU A 12 16.21 -0.05 -3.91
CA LEU A 12 15.78 -0.79 -2.72
C LEU A 12 14.27 -0.79 -2.59
N ARG A 13 13.64 0.36 -2.87
CA ARG A 13 12.18 0.49 -2.90
C ARG A 13 11.61 -0.47 -3.94
N ASP A 14 12.13 -0.41 -5.16
CA ASP A 14 11.60 -1.16 -6.30
C ASP A 14 11.79 -2.66 -6.10
N ALA A 15 12.94 -3.09 -5.54
CA ALA A 15 13.15 -4.48 -5.14
C ALA A 15 12.17 -4.95 -4.05
N THR A 16 11.91 -4.12 -3.03
CA THR A 16 10.94 -4.45 -1.97
C THR A 16 9.53 -4.57 -2.53
N MET A 17 9.16 -3.66 -3.43
CA MET A 17 7.87 -3.69 -4.13
C MET A 17 7.71 -4.93 -5.01
N ALA A 18 8.75 -5.33 -5.75
CA ALA A 18 8.72 -6.53 -6.58
C ALA A 18 8.50 -7.80 -5.75
N ARG A 19 9.19 -7.91 -4.61
CA ARG A 19 9.04 -9.03 -3.67
C ARG A 19 7.64 -9.09 -3.06
N PHE A 20 7.05 -7.94 -2.75
CA PHE A 20 5.66 -7.86 -2.28
C PHE A 20 4.66 -8.29 -3.37
N ALA A 21 4.83 -7.80 -4.60
CA ALA A 21 3.98 -8.19 -5.73
C ALA A 21 4.10 -9.68 -6.08
N ALA A 22 5.29 -10.27 -5.93
CA ALA A 22 5.53 -11.70 -6.11
C ALA A 22 4.97 -12.58 -4.98
N GLY A 23 4.46 -11.99 -3.89
CA GLY A 23 3.95 -12.72 -2.73
C GLY A 23 5.05 -13.28 -1.81
N GLU A 24 6.31 -12.86 -1.98
CA GLU A 24 7.40 -13.21 -1.07
C GLU A 24 7.32 -12.44 0.26
N LEU A 25 6.56 -11.33 0.27
CA LEU A 25 6.27 -10.54 1.46
C LEU A 25 4.76 -10.47 1.63
N ASP A 26 4.27 -10.85 2.81
CA ASP A 26 2.82 -10.81 3.09
C ASP A 26 2.33 -9.41 3.50
N VAL A 27 3.24 -8.57 3.98
CA VAL A 27 2.93 -7.24 4.54
C VAL A 27 3.93 -6.22 4.03
N LEU A 28 3.41 -5.08 3.59
CA LEU A 28 4.18 -3.91 3.19
C LEU A 28 3.75 -2.69 4.01
N VAL A 29 4.72 -2.05 4.67
CA VAL A 29 4.50 -0.79 5.40
C VAL A 29 5.06 0.35 4.56
N ALA A 30 4.26 1.38 4.32
CA ALA A 30 4.68 2.52 3.53
C ALA A 30 4.21 3.86 4.10
N THR A 31 5.00 4.91 3.90
CA THR A 31 4.53 6.29 4.11
C THR A 31 3.85 6.82 2.86
N THR A 32 2.90 7.73 3.04
CA THR A 32 2.02 8.24 1.98
C THR A 32 2.70 9.10 0.92
N VAL A 33 3.97 9.46 1.13
CA VAL A 33 4.81 10.19 0.18
C VAL A 33 5.23 9.32 -1.01
N VAL A 34 5.04 7.99 -0.93
CA VAL A 34 5.24 7.13 -2.10
C VAL A 34 3.88 6.93 -2.75
N GLU A 35 3.67 7.58 -3.88
CA GLU A 35 2.60 7.30 -4.84
C GLU A 35 2.74 5.87 -5.36
N VAL A 36 2.41 4.87 -4.53
CA VAL A 36 2.56 3.48 -4.93
C VAL A 36 1.52 3.18 -6.01
N GLY A 37 1.98 3.37 -7.26
CA GLY A 37 1.34 3.03 -8.53
C GLY A 37 1.12 1.53 -8.72
N ILE A 38 1.13 0.76 -7.64
CA ILE A 38 1.19 -0.70 -7.69
C ILE A 38 -0.19 -1.20 -7.39
N ASP A 39 -0.85 -1.57 -8.47
CA ASP A 39 -1.97 -2.48 -8.46
C ASP A 39 -1.42 -3.86 -8.08
N VAL A 40 -1.58 -4.25 -6.82
CA VAL A 40 -1.26 -5.61 -6.37
C VAL A 40 -2.58 -6.37 -6.29
N PRO A 41 -2.95 -7.21 -7.27
CA PRO A 41 -4.24 -7.90 -7.29
C PRO A 41 -4.45 -8.77 -6.04
N ASN A 42 -3.36 -9.25 -5.46
CA ASN A 42 -3.36 -10.09 -4.27
C ASN A 42 -3.46 -9.31 -2.95
N ALA A 43 -3.26 -7.98 -2.96
CA ALA A 43 -3.45 -7.19 -1.76
C ALA A 43 -4.95 -7.11 -1.46
N SER A 44 -5.37 -7.77 -0.37
CA SER A 44 -6.76 -7.85 0.05
C SER A 44 -7.09 -6.91 1.22
N VAL A 45 -6.08 -6.42 1.95
CA VAL A 45 -6.27 -5.54 3.11
C VAL A 45 -5.41 -4.29 2.95
N MET A 46 -6.02 -3.13 3.20
CA MET A 46 -5.34 -1.85 3.38
C MET A 46 -5.66 -1.29 4.76
N LEU A 47 -4.63 -0.84 5.47
CA LEU A 47 -4.75 -0.14 6.74
C LEU A 47 -4.11 1.24 6.59
N ILE A 48 -4.86 2.28 6.95
CA ILE A 48 -4.40 3.67 6.95
C ILE A 48 -4.39 4.14 8.40
N GLU A 49 -3.20 4.39 8.92
CA GLU A 49 -2.96 5.01 10.23
C GLU A 49 -3.04 6.54 10.11
N ASP A 50 -3.49 7.21 11.18
CA ASP A 50 -3.77 8.66 11.21
C ASP A 50 -4.63 9.13 10.02
N ALA A 51 -5.73 8.42 9.75
CA ALA A 51 -6.57 8.63 8.56
C ALA A 51 -7.15 10.06 8.47
N GLU A 52 -7.33 10.75 9.60
CA GLU A 52 -7.79 12.12 9.71
C GLU A 52 -6.81 13.17 9.16
N ARG A 53 -5.52 12.81 8.98
CA ARG A 53 -4.53 13.66 8.31
C ARG A 53 -4.72 13.72 6.79
N PHE A 54 -5.54 12.83 6.23
CA PHE A 54 -5.76 12.74 4.79
C PHE A 54 -7.07 13.40 4.37
N GLY A 55 -7.05 14.08 3.22
CA GLY A 55 -8.28 14.53 2.59
C GLY A 55 -9.10 13.34 2.05
N LEU A 56 -10.43 13.49 1.98
CA LEU A 56 -11.34 12.46 1.46
C LEU A 56 -10.94 11.95 0.06
N ALA A 57 -10.47 12.84 -0.81
CA ALA A 57 -9.98 12.46 -2.13
C ALA A 57 -8.74 11.55 -2.07
N GLN A 58 -7.78 11.84 -1.16
CA GLN A 58 -6.60 11.00 -0.96
C GLN A 58 -6.98 9.63 -0.40
N LEU A 59 -7.86 9.58 0.60
CA LEU A 59 -8.37 8.32 1.15
C LEU A 59 -9.09 7.48 0.08
N HIS A 60 -9.88 8.12 -0.78
CA HIS A 60 -10.55 7.45 -1.89
C HIS A 60 -9.55 6.85 -2.89
N GLN A 61 -8.49 7.60 -3.25
CA GLN A 61 -7.43 7.12 -4.14
C GLN A 61 -6.64 5.96 -3.52
N LEU A 62 -6.30 6.05 -2.22
CA LEU A 62 -5.61 4.98 -1.49
C LEU A 62 -6.47 3.71 -1.43
N ARG A 63 -7.75 3.84 -1.05
CA ARG A 63 -8.72 2.72 -1.09
C ARG A 63 -8.78 2.04 -2.46
N GLY A 64 -8.62 2.78 -3.56
CA GLY A 64 -8.68 2.23 -4.92
C GLY A 64 -7.49 1.32 -5.31
N ARG A 65 -6.48 1.20 -4.45
CA ARG A 65 -5.28 0.36 -4.65
C ARG A 65 -5.45 -1.09 -4.15
N VAL A 66 -6.53 -1.38 -3.44
CA VAL A 66 -6.87 -2.70 -2.89
C VAL A 66 -8.19 -3.19 -3.52
N GLY A 67 -8.37 -4.51 -3.66
CA GLY A 67 -9.63 -5.09 -4.14
C GLY A 67 -9.79 -5.18 -5.65
N ARG A 68 -8.66 -5.36 -6.36
CA ARG A 68 -8.65 -5.61 -7.81
C ARG A 68 -8.52 -7.10 -8.17
N GLY A 69 -8.30 -7.97 -7.19
CA GLY A 69 -8.32 -9.42 -7.33
C GLY A 69 -9.68 -10.06 -7.01
N PRO A 70 -9.76 -11.41 -7.08
CA PRO A 70 -10.99 -12.15 -6.83
C PRO A 70 -11.37 -12.25 -5.34
N HIS A 71 -10.47 -11.83 -4.45
CA HIS A 71 -10.65 -11.96 -3.01
C HIS A 71 -11.43 -10.77 -2.44
N ARG A 72 -12.26 -11.04 -1.42
CA ARG A 72 -12.93 -9.97 -0.68
C ARG A 72 -11.90 -9.06 -0.03
N SER A 73 -12.08 -7.76 -0.22
CA SER A 73 -11.12 -6.76 0.27
C SER A 73 -11.67 -5.85 1.35
N PHE A 74 -10.76 -5.37 2.20
CA PHE A 74 -11.06 -4.48 3.31
C PHE A 74 -10.11 -3.28 3.28
N CYS A 75 -10.65 -2.10 3.52
CA CYS A 75 -9.90 -0.88 3.79
C CYS A 75 -10.29 -0.40 5.18
N ILE A 76 -9.31 -0.35 6.08
CA ILE A 76 -9.47 -0.02 7.49
C ILE A 76 -8.82 1.35 7.71
N LEU A 77 -9.59 2.26 8.27
CA LEU A 77 -9.12 3.59 8.64
C LEU A 77 -8.99 3.63 10.16
N LEU A 78 -7.81 3.97 10.66
CA LEU A 78 -7.53 4.17 12.06
C LEU A 78 -7.27 5.66 12.31
N SER A 79 -7.73 6.13 13.47
CA SER A 79 -7.56 7.48 13.99
C SER A 79 -7.02 7.44 15.41
#